data_AF-A0AAE4DG17-F1
#
_entry.id   AF-A0AAE4DG17-F1
#
_cell.length_a   1.000
_cell.length_b   1.000
_cell.length_c   1.000
_cell.angle_alpha   90.00
_cell.angle_beta   90.00
_cell.angle_gamma   90.00
#
_symmetry.space_group_name_H-M   'P 1'
#
loop_
_entity.id
_entity.type
_entity.pdbx_description
1 polymer ?
#
loop_
_entity_poly.entity_id
_entity_poly.type
_entity_poly.pdbx_seq_one_letter_code
_entity_poly.pdbx_strand_id
1 'polypeptide(L)'
;TTCHMGPGLGGQMYQKFGLVEGPYWEYTGSEHKDEGRFDATGNEGDKYFFKVPALRNVHKTAPYFHDGSVADLDEAIKIMGKTQLGKDLTDEQVASISTFLKSLTGKIPEHALQSEPATASM
;
A
#
# COMPACT_ATOMS: atom_id res chain seq x y z
N THR A 1 2.20 -14.96 4.66
CA THR A 1 2.10 -14.20 3.41
C THR A 1 0.76 -14.48 2.74
N THR A 2 -0.33 -13.87 3.24
CA THR A 2 -1.70 -14.14 2.76
C THR A 2 -2.20 -13.13 1.73
N CYS A 3 -1.87 -11.84 1.86
CA CYS A 3 -2.36 -10.80 0.95
C CYS A 3 -1.29 -10.38 -0.08
N HIS A 4 -0.07 -10.13 0.39
CA HIS A 4 1.07 -9.74 -0.45
C HIS A 4 1.79 -10.96 -0.99
N MET A 5 1.25 -11.54 -2.07
CA MET A 5 1.76 -12.76 -2.71
C MET A 5 1.91 -12.59 -4.23
N GLY A 6 2.55 -13.58 -4.86
CA GLY A 6 2.75 -13.61 -6.31
C GLY A 6 3.81 -12.62 -6.82
N PRO A 7 3.94 -12.45 -8.14
CA PRO A 7 5.02 -11.68 -8.76
C PRO A 7 5.08 -10.21 -8.35
N GLY A 8 3.94 -9.61 -7.99
CA GLY A 8 3.85 -8.22 -7.53
C GLY A 8 3.93 -8.06 -6.01
N LEU A 9 3.95 -9.16 -5.24
CA LEU A 9 3.74 -9.16 -3.80
C LEU A 9 2.45 -8.39 -3.44
N GLY A 10 1.36 -8.71 -4.14
CA GLY A 10 0.09 -7.97 -4.10
C GLY A 10 -0.53 -7.80 -5.48
N GLY A 11 -1.67 -7.10 -5.52
CA GLY A 11 -2.39 -6.75 -6.75
C GLY A 11 -3.46 -7.74 -7.22
N GLN A 12 -3.60 -8.89 -6.55
CA GLN A 12 -4.46 -10.00 -7.01
C GLN A 12 -5.83 -10.07 -6.33
N MET A 13 -6.05 -9.29 -5.26
CA MET A 13 -7.29 -9.36 -4.49
C MET A 13 -7.66 -8.03 -3.83
N TYR A 14 -8.91 -7.93 -3.41
CA TYR A 14 -9.40 -6.89 -2.51
C TYR A 14 -9.42 -7.43 -1.08
N GLN A 15 -9.04 -6.60 -0.11
CA GLN A 15 -9.08 -6.94 1.32
C GLN A 15 -9.54 -5.74 2.12
N LYS A 16 -10.23 -6.01 3.23
CA LYS A 16 -10.63 -4.98 4.19
C LYS A 16 -9.39 -4.39 4.86
N PHE A 17 -9.28 -3.07 4.87
CA PHE A 17 -8.29 -2.39 5.71
C PHE A 17 -8.88 -2.27 7.13
N GLY A 18 -8.22 -2.93 8.09
CA GLY A 18 -8.76 -3.19 9.41
C GLY A 18 -9.53 -4.51 9.49
N LEU A 19 -8.93 -5.58 8.95
CA LEU A 19 -9.53 -6.92 8.94
C LEU A 19 -9.63 -7.53 10.35
N VAL A 20 -8.60 -7.32 11.17
CA VAL A 20 -8.51 -7.86 12.54
C VAL A 20 -8.73 -6.76 13.56
N GLU A 21 -7.99 -5.66 13.43
CA GLU A 21 -8.18 -4.48 14.25
C GLU A 21 -8.49 -3.27 13.35
N GLY A 22 -9.56 -2.56 13.65
CA GLY A 22 -9.99 -1.41 12.89
C GLY A 22 -10.93 -0.55 13.71
N PRO A 23 -11.47 0.52 13.11
CA PRO A 23 -11.36 0.88 11.69
C PRO A 23 -9.99 1.48 11.29
N TYR A 24 -9.64 1.43 10.00
CA TYR A 24 -8.29 1.82 9.54
C TYR A 24 -7.92 3.28 9.85
N TRP A 25 -8.89 4.20 9.86
CA TRP A 25 -8.65 5.63 10.07
C TRP A 25 -8.13 5.94 11.49
N GLU A 26 -8.41 5.07 12.47
CA GLU A 26 -7.86 5.21 13.83
C GLU A 26 -6.35 4.93 13.90
N TYR A 27 -5.81 4.22 12.91
CA TYR A 27 -4.39 3.85 12.85
C TYR A 27 -3.60 4.69 11.84
N THR A 28 -4.26 5.14 10.77
CA THR A 28 -3.62 5.84 9.64
C THR A 28 -3.67 7.35 9.76
N GLY A 29 -4.58 7.90 10.57
CA GLY A 29 -4.82 9.34 10.64
C GLY A 29 -5.52 9.91 9.40
N SER A 30 -6.12 9.07 8.55
CA SER A 30 -6.91 9.51 7.40
C SER A 30 -8.02 10.48 7.79
N GLU A 31 -8.04 11.68 7.20
CA GLU A 31 -9.08 12.69 7.46
C GLU A 31 -10.43 12.28 6.87
N HIS A 32 -10.39 11.65 5.70
CA HIS A 32 -11.56 11.15 4.99
C HIS A 32 -11.67 9.64 5.14
N LYS A 33 -12.88 9.15 5.42
CA LYS A 33 -13.19 7.73 5.54
C LYS A 33 -13.59 7.18 4.17
N ASP A 34 -12.62 7.04 3.28
CA ASP A 34 -12.78 6.42 1.97
C ASP A 34 -13.42 5.02 2.13
N GLU A 35 -14.55 4.80 1.44
CA GLU A 35 -15.32 3.54 1.47
C GLU A 35 -14.75 2.48 0.51
N GLY A 36 -13.77 2.84 -0.30
CA GLY A 36 -12.97 1.96 -1.15
C GLY A 36 -13.78 1.29 -2.24
N ARG A 37 -13.77 -0.04 -2.27
CA ARG A 37 -14.45 -0.84 -3.31
C ARG A 37 -15.96 -0.58 -3.37
N PHE A 38 -16.57 -0.16 -2.26
CA PHE A 38 -17.99 0.21 -2.23
C PHE A 38 -18.34 1.25 -3.29
N ASP A 39 -17.50 2.27 -3.51
CA ASP A 39 -17.79 3.34 -4.47
C ASP A 39 -17.97 2.82 -5.91
N ALA A 40 -17.33 1.69 -6.22
CA ALA A 40 -17.46 1.03 -7.52
C ALA A 40 -18.60 0.00 -7.58
N THR A 41 -18.98 -0.63 -6.46
CA THR A 41 -19.92 -1.76 -6.45
C THR A 41 -21.30 -1.44 -5.89
N GLY A 42 -21.42 -0.42 -5.04
CA GLY A 42 -22.62 -0.09 -4.27
C GLY A 42 -23.01 -1.14 -3.23
N ASN A 43 -22.19 -2.17 -2.99
CA ASN A 43 -22.48 -3.24 -2.04
C ASN A 43 -21.90 -2.92 -0.67
N GLU A 44 -22.75 -2.73 0.35
CA GLU A 44 -22.34 -2.44 1.73
C GLU A 44 -21.28 -3.41 2.28
N GLY A 45 -21.29 -4.68 1.85
CA GLY A 45 -20.28 -5.67 2.24
C GLY A 45 -18.86 -5.39 1.74
N ASP A 46 -18.70 -4.54 0.73
CA ASP A 46 -17.42 -4.13 0.14
C ASP A 46 -16.84 -2.85 0.79
N LYS A 47 -17.50 -2.26 1.78
CA LYS A 47 -17.00 -1.04 2.44
C LYS A 47 -15.63 -1.27 3.09
N TYR A 48 -14.74 -0.32 2.82
CA TYR A 48 -13.35 -0.28 3.30
C TYR A 48 -12.47 -1.42 2.77
N PHE A 49 -12.92 -2.11 1.72
CA PHE A 49 -12.07 -3.01 0.97
C PHE A 49 -11.28 -2.22 -0.06
N PHE A 50 -9.97 -2.44 -0.08
CA PHE A 50 -9.07 -1.86 -1.06
C PHE A 50 -8.37 -2.96 -1.84
N LYS A 51 -7.98 -2.66 -3.08
CA LYS A 51 -7.10 -3.56 -3.82
C LYS A 51 -5.78 -3.62 -3.08
N VAL A 52 -5.32 -4.82 -2.71
CA VAL A 52 -4.03 -5.01 -2.06
C VAL A 52 -2.94 -4.50 -3.02
N PRO A 53 -2.16 -3.46 -2.68
CA PRO A 53 -1.20 -2.87 -3.59
C PRO A 53 -0.03 -3.81 -3.86
N ALA A 54 0.56 -3.71 -5.05
CA ALA A 54 1.86 -4.33 -5.31
C ALA A 54 2.95 -3.60 -4.52
N LEU A 55 3.91 -4.33 -3.96
CA LEU A 55 4.96 -3.76 -3.11
C LEU A 55 6.29 -3.50 -3.83
N ARG A 56 6.35 -3.72 -5.15
CA ARG A 56 7.53 -3.34 -5.94
C ARG A 56 7.73 -1.83 -5.88
N ASN A 57 8.97 -1.41 -5.63
CA ASN A 57 9.35 -0.01 -5.43
C ASN A 57 8.70 0.69 -4.23
N VAL A 58 8.06 -0.01 -3.29
CA VAL A 58 7.32 0.63 -2.19
C VAL A 58 8.18 1.60 -1.37
N HIS A 59 9.46 1.31 -1.15
CA HIS A 59 10.40 2.21 -0.45
C HIS A 59 10.58 3.58 -1.16
N LYS A 60 10.15 3.73 -2.41
CA LYS A 60 10.28 4.96 -3.21
C LYS A 60 8.94 5.64 -3.52
N THR A 61 7.85 5.17 -2.93
CA THR A 61 6.49 5.66 -3.23
C THR A 61 5.78 6.18 -1.99
N ALA A 62 6.52 6.75 -1.03
CA ALA A 62 5.91 7.50 0.05
C ALA A 62 5.16 8.74 -0.52
N PRO A 63 4.09 9.20 0.16
CA PRO A 63 3.50 8.62 1.36
C PRO A 63 2.61 7.38 1.06
N TYR A 64 2.30 6.62 2.10
CA TYR A 64 1.68 5.29 2.04
C TYR A 64 0.18 5.30 2.30
N PHE A 65 -0.46 4.18 1.94
CA PHE A 65 -1.92 3.95 1.92
C PHE A 65 -2.65 4.72 0.80
N HIS A 66 -3.98 4.66 0.80
CA HIS A 66 -4.82 5.08 -0.33
C HIS A 66 -4.91 6.61 -0.48
N ASP A 67 -4.75 7.33 0.63
CA ASP A 67 -4.81 8.78 0.72
C ASP A 67 -3.45 9.43 1.01
N GLY A 68 -2.40 8.63 1.20
CA GLY A 68 -1.07 9.14 1.52
C GLY A 68 -0.95 9.71 2.94
N SER A 69 -1.76 9.26 3.90
CA SER A 69 -1.74 9.82 5.25
C SER A 69 -0.48 9.48 6.07
N VAL A 70 0.26 8.43 5.69
CA VAL A 70 1.43 7.95 6.45
C VAL A 70 2.72 8.16 5.66
N ALA A 71 3.61 8.99 6.17
CA ALA A 71 4.85 9.36 5.47
C ALA A 71 5.96 8.32 5.59
N ASP A 72 5.98 7.53 6.66
CA ASP A 72 7.08 6.63 7.02
C ASP A 72 6.75 5.15 6.75
N LEU A 73 7.72 4.41 6.20
CA LEU A 73 7.50 3.01 5.80
C LEU A 73 7.40 2.09 7.01
N ASP A 74 8.20 2.34 8.03
CA ASP A 74 8.26 1.51 9.22
C ASP A 74 6.95 1.65 10.02
N GLU A 75 6.38 2.86 10.06
CA GLU A 75 5.03 3.09 10.58
C GLU A 75 3.95 2.38 9.76
N ALA A 76 4.02 2.45 8.43
CA ALA A 76 3.09 1.71 7.58
C ALA A 76 3.16 0.18 7.81
N ILE A 77 4.37 -0.37 8.06
CA ILE A 77 4.57 -1.78 8.43
C ILE A 77 3.91 -2.10 9.79
N LYS A 78 4.10 -1.23 10.80
CA LYS A 78 3.50 -1.39 12.14
C LYS A 78 1.97 -1.38 12.06
N ILE A 79 1.39 -0.42 11.35
CA ILE A 79 -0.05 -0.32 11.10
C ILE A 79 -0.57 -1.60 10.43
N MET A 80 0.12 -2.12 9.41
CA MET A 80 -0.26 -3.37 8.75
C MET A 80 -0.18 -4.59 9.69
N GLY A 81 0.84 -4.67 10.53
CA GLY A 81 0.94 -5.71 11.57
C GLY A 81 -0.24 -5.69 12.52
N LYS A 82 -0.64 -4.49 12.97
CA LYS A 82 -1.75 -4.30 13.90
C LYS A 82 -3.11 -4.58 13.26
N THR A 83 -3.42 -3.85 12.19
CA THR A 83 -4.76 -3.84 11.58
C THR A 83 -5.11 -5.14 10.84
N GLN A 84 -4.12 -5.77 10.20
CA GLN A 84 -4.37 -6.96 9.38
C GLN A 84 -4.07 -8.27 10.09
N LEU A 85 -3.21 -8.26 11.12
CA LEU A 85 -2.76 -9.49 11.81
C LEU A 85 -3.01 -9.47 13.32
N GLY A 86 -3.40 -8.34 13.92
CA GLY A 86 -3.55 -8.20 15.37
C GLY A 86 -2.23 -8.35 16.12
N LYS A 87 -1.11 -7.91 15.51
CA LYS A 87 0.23 -8.10 16.07
C LYS A 87 0.97 -6.78 16.24
N ASP A 88 1.53 -6.59 17.42
CA ASP A 88 2.52 -5.55 17.67
C ASP A 88 3.90 -6.08 17.25
N LEU A 89 4.41 -5.59 16.12
CA LEU A 89 5.72 -5.98 15.60
C LEU A 89 6.82 -5.26 16.37
N THR A 90 7.88 -5.98 16.72
CA THR A 90 9.06 -5.37 17.35
C THR A 90 9.83 -4.53 16.34
N ASP A 91 10.63 -3.57 16.81
CA ASP A 91 11.45 -2.73 15.91
C ASP A 91 12.43 -3.55 15.06
N GLU A 92 12.96 -4.66 15.59
CA GLU A 92 13.83 -5.58 14.83
C GLU A 92 13.06 -6.28 13.69
N GLN A 93 11.81 -6.70 13.94
CA GLN A 93 10.95 -7.29 12.91
C GLN A 93 10.60 -6.26 11.83
N VAL A 94 10.26 -5.04 12.24
CA VAL A 94 9.96 -3.93 11.33
C VAL A 94 11.18 -3.60 10.46
N ALA A 95 12.36 -3.45 11.06
CA ALA A 95 13.60 -3.20 10.34
C ALA A 95 13.95 -4.31 9.33
N SER A 96 13.71 -5.58 9.70
CA SER A 96 13.92 -6.72 8.81
C SER A 96 12.96 -6.69 7.61
N ILE A 97 11.68 -6.38 7.84
CA ILE A 97 10.68 -6.24 6.77
C ILE A 97 11.03 -5.04 5.88
N SER A 98 11.34 -3.90 6.46
CA SER A 98 11.74 -2.68 5.74
C SER A 98 12.96 -2.92 4.85
N THR A 99 13.97 -3.64 5.35
CA THR A 99 15.15 -4.08 4.58
C THR A 99 14.75 -4.96 3.39
N PHE A 100 13.86 -5.93 3.59
CA PHE A 100 13.34 -6.73 2.50
C PHE A 100 12.58 -5.87 1.47
N LEU A 101 11.68 -4.99 1.91
CA LEU A 101 10.92 -4.11 1.00
C LEU A 101 11.82 -3.17 0.20
N LYS A 102 12.93 -2.69 0.79
CA LYS A 102 13.94 -1.91 0.09
C LYS A 102 14.58 -2.67 -1.07
N SER A 103 14.79 -3.98 -0.91
CA SER A 103 15.33 -4.85 -1.97
C SER A 103 14.41 -4.98 -3.20
N LEU A 104 13.13 -4.60 -3.06
CA LEU A 104 12.14 -4.60 -4.15
C LEU A 104 12.22 -3.36 -5.05
N THR A 105 13.20 -2.48 -4.83
CA THR A 105 13.40 -1.26 -5.61
C THR A 105 14.17 -1.58 -6.89
N GLY A 106 13.49 -1.46 -8.03
CA GLY A 106 14.08 -1.60 -9.36
C GLY A 106 14.75 -0.31 -9.85
N LYS A 107 15.55 -0.43 -10.91
CA LYS A 107 16.01 0.71 -11.71
C LYS A 107 14.99 0.98 -12.81
N ILE A 108 14.66 2.25 -13.03
CA ILE A 108 13.89 2.65 -14.20
C ILE A 108 14.79 2.44 -15.43
N PRO A 109 14.34 1.69 -16.46
CA PRO A 109 15.12 1.52 -17.68
C PRO A 109 15.41 2.87 -18.36
N GLU A 110 16.62 3.04 -18.92
CA GLU A 110 17.04 4.32 -19.54
C GLU A 110 16.08 4.79 -20.64
N HIS A 111 15.54 3.87 -21.43
CA HIS A 111 14.57 4.20 -22.48
C HIS A 111 13.26 4.78 -21.93
N ALA A 112 12.88 4.45 -20.68
CA ALA A 112 11.68 4.98 -20.04
C ALA A 112 11.87 6.38 -19.44
N LEU A 113 13.11 6.90 -19.44
CA LEU A 113 13.44 8.26 -19.02
C LEU A 113 13.46 9.25 -20.19
N GLN A 114 13.37 8.76 -21.42
CA GLN A 114 13.35 9.59 -22.62
C GLN A 114 11.93 10.15 -22.78
N SER A 115 11.78 11.48 -22.79
CA SER A 115 10.51 12.09 -23.18
C SER A 115 10.36 11.99 -24.70
N GLU A 116 9.16 11.63 -25.17
CA GLU A 116 8.79 11.85 -26.57
C GLU A 116 9.02 13.33 -26.93
N PRO A 117 9.61 13.65 -28.09
CA PRO A 117 9.69 15.03 -28.54
C PRO A 117 8.27 15.57 -28.63
N ALA A 118 8.01 16.71 -27.98
CA ALA A 118 6.72 17.39 -28.07
C ALA A 118 6.37 17.56 -29.55
N THR A 119 5.34 16.84 -30.03
CA THR A 119 4.80 17.06 -31.36
C THR A 119 4.30 18.49 -31.39
N ALA A 120 5.03 19.37 -32.07
CA ALA A 120 4.53 20.68 -32.45
C ALA A 120 3.36 20.44 -33.41
N SER A 121 2.14 20.47 -32.89
CA SER A 121 0.95 20.52 -33.73
C SER A 121 1.02 21.80 -34.56
N MET A 122 1.15 21.64 -35.88
CA MET A 122 0.82 22.67 -36.87
C MET A 122 -0.69 22.76 -37.03
#